data_AF-A0A0B1S423-F1
#
_entry.id   AF-A0A0B1S423-F1
#
_cell.length_a   1.000
_cell.length_b   1.000
_cell.length_c   1.000
_cell.angle_alpha   90.00
_cell.angle_beta   90.00
_cell.angle_gamma   90.00
#
_symmetry.space_group_name_H-M   'P 1'
#
loop_
_entity.id
_entity.type
_entity.pdbx_description
1 polymer ?
#
loop_
_entity_poly.entity_id
_entity_poly.type
_entity_poly.pdbx_seq_one_letter_code
_entity_poly.pdbx_strand_id
1 'polypeptide(L)'
;MGYPQENEWSDFKKMPDYHKLQSDIKSSQTSFPNCSMSRYMEKHKIESDSPQFKLLVKLLTMDPNKRISCKEAMEDPYFKVI
;
A
#
# COMPACT_ATOMS: atom_id res chain seq x y z
N MET A 1 -5.85 1.10 0.22
CA MET A 1 -4.59 1.01 1.00
C MET A 1 -4.84 1.09 2.50
N GLY A 2 -5.68 2.02 2.96
CA GLY A 2 -5.79 2.32 4.39
C GLY A 2 -4.89 3.50 4.76
N TYR A 3 -4.93 3.94 6.01
CA TYR A 3 -4.01 4.96 6.50
C TYR A 3 -2.72 4.29 7.01
N PRO A 4 -1.53 4.71 6.54
CA PRO A 4 -0.27 4.06 6.88
C PRO A 4 0.00 4.18 8.38
N GLN A 5 0.38 3.07 9.00
CA GLN A 5 0.81 3.03 10.40
C GLN A 5 2.28 3.46 10.53
N GLU A 6 2.71 3.91 11.72
CA GLU A 6 4.07 4.43 11.93
C GLU A 6 5.16 3.36 11.69
N ASN A 7 4.85 2.08 11.93
CA ASN A 7 5.75 0.96 11.64
C ASN A 7 5.86 0.66 10.12
N GLU A 8 4.82 0.98 9.34
CA GLU A 8 4.78 0.78 7.90
C GLU A 8 5.57 1.86 7.17
N TRP A 9 5.52 3.12 7.64
CA TRP A 9 6.25 4.25 7.08
C TRP A 9 6.72 5.22 8.17
N SER A 10 7.92 4.99 8.70
CA SER A 10 8.50 5.76 9.82
C SER A 10 8.81 7.22 9.46
N ASP A 11 9.22 7.45 8.22
CA ASP A 11 9.57 8.78 7.71
C ASP A 11 8.35 9.57 7.22
N PHE A 12 7.14 9.03 7.32
CA PHE A 12 5.92 9.69 6.87
C PHE A 12 5.73 11.07 7.51
N LYS A 13 6.07 11.20 8.81
CA LYS A 13 6.01 12.47 9.55
C LYS A 13 7.01 13.53 9.10
N LYS A 14 8.02 13.15 8.30
CA LYS A 14 9.01 14.07 7.71
C LYS A 14 8.53 14.69 6.40
N MET A 15 7.40 14.22 5.85
CA MET A 15 6.83 14.79 4.63
C MET A 15 6.43 16.26 4.86
N PRO A 16 6.74 17.17 3.92
CA PRO A 16 6.46 18.60 4.09
C PRO A 16 5.00 18.91 4.44
N ASP A 17 4.06 18.19 3.84
CA ASP A 17 2.62 18.40 4.02
C ASP A 17 1.99 17.52 5.12
N TYR A 18 2.78 16.85 5.95
CA TYR A 18 2.27 15.92 6.97
C TYR A 18 1.23 16.56 7.91
N HIS A 19 1.52 17.77 8.41
CA HIS A 19 0.61 18.47 9.32
C HIS A 19 -0.70 18.89 8.67
N LYS A 20 -0.63 19.34 7.40
CA LYS A 20 -1.82 19.68 6.61
C LYS A 20 -2.69 18.44 6.41
N LEU A 21 -2.09 17.32 6.00
CA LEU A 21 -2.78 16.05 5.83
C LEU A 21 -3.46 15.58 7.12
N GLN A 22 -2.80 15.70 8.27
CA GLN A 22 -3.42 15.35 9.56
C GLN A 22 -4.66 16.21 9.86
N SER A 23 -4.58 17.51 9.59
CA SER A 23 -5.71 18.43 9.78
C SER A 23 -6.87 18.05 8.86
N ASP A 24 -6.58 17.79 7.59
CA ASP A 24 -7.58 17.46 6.58
C ASP A 24 -8.30 16.15 6.92
N ILE A 25 -7.58 15.10 7.33
CA ILE A 25 -8.16 13.81 7.73
C ILE A 25 -9.02 13.93 9.00
N LYS A 26 -8.57 14.72 9.99
CA LYS A 26 -9.38 14.99 11.19
C LYS A 26 -10.64 15.77 10.84
N SER A 27 -10.54 16.72 9.92
CA SER A 27 -11.67 17.55 9.48
C SER A 27 -12.66 16.78 8.61
N SER A 28 -12.22 15.80 7.84
CA SER A 28 -13.04 15.14 6.83
C SER A 28 -14.01 14.09 7.40
N GLN A 29 -14.04 13.87 8.73
CA GLN A 29 -14.73 12.76 9.43
C GLN A 29 -14.45 11.37 8.81
N THR A 30 -13.54 11.28 7.85
CA THR A 30 -13.26 10.08 7.07
C THR A 30 -12.17 9.35 7.80
N SER A 31 -12.60 8.48 8.70
CA SER A 31 -11.72 7.44 9.20
C SER A 31 -11.58 6.39 8.08
N PHE A 32 -10.42 5.74 8.00
CA PHE A 32 -10.19 4.60 7.10
C PHE A 32 -10.26 3.24 7.84
N PRO A 33 -11.18 3.03 8.82
CA PRO A 33 -11.24 1.77 9.53
C PRO A 33 -11.74 0.73 8.53
N ASN A 34 -11.06 -0.41 8.46
CA ASN A 34 -11.37 -1.48 7.53
C ASN A 34 -11.09 -1.21 6.04
N CYS A 35 -10.40 -0.12 5.70
CA CYS A 35 -9.90 0.08 4.33
C CYS A 35 -8.53 -0.60 4.18
N SER A 36 -8.45 -1.68 3.41
CA SER A 36 -7.18 -2.34 3.06
C SER A 36 -7.13 -2.67 1.56
N MET A 37 -5.93 -2.90 1.03
CA MET A 37 -5.78 -3.32 -0.38
C MET A 37 -6.41 -4.70 -0.61
N SER A 38 -6.24 -5.64 0.33
CA SER A 38 -6.84 -6.98 0.27
C SER A 38 -8.37 -6.90 0.19
N ARG A 39 -9.01 -6.13 1.06
CA ARG A 39 -10.48 -6.00 1.07
C ARG A 39 -11.02 -5.33 -0.19
N TYR A 40 -10.24 -4.43 -0.80
CA TYR A 40 -10.60 -3.85 -2.09
C TYR A 40 -10.55 -4.92 -3.19
N MET A 41 -9.47 -5.70 -3.26
CA MET A 41 -9.28 -6.71 -4.30
C MET A 41 -10.19 -7.93 -4.17
N GLU A 42 -10.56 -8.33 -2.96
CA GLU A 42 -11.55 -9.38 -2.73
C GLU A 42 -12.90 -9.06 -3.40
N LYS A 43 -13.32 -7.78 -3.41
CA LYS A 43 -14.53 -7.34 -4.13
C LYS A 43 -14.45 -7.57 -5.65
N HIS A 44 -13.23 -7.63 -6.17
CA HIS A 44 -12.93 -7.88 -7.58
C HIS A 44 -12.53 -9.33 -7.85
N LYS A 45 -12.78 -10.24 -6.89
CA LYS A 45 -12.49 -11.69 -7.00
C LYS A 45 -11.01 -12.01 -7.19
N ILE A 46 -10.13 -11.16 -6.65
CA ILE A 46 -8.69 -11.41 -6.62
C ILE A 46 -8.33 -11.88 -5.21
N GLU A 47 -7.82 -13.10 -5.10
CA GLU A 47 -7.41 -13.68 -3.82
C GLU A 47 -6.12 -13.04 -3.31
N SER A 48 -6.05 -12.78 -2.02
CA SER A 48 -4.90 -12.14 -1.36
C SER A 48 -3.65 -13.01 -1.34
N ASP A 49 -3.79 -14.34 -1.49
CA ASP A 49 -2.65 -15.26 -1.55
C ASP A 49 -2.11 -15.45 -3.00
N SER A 50 -2.81 -14.90 -3.99
CA SER A 50 -2.43 -15.03 -5.40
C SER A 50 -1.09 -14.34 -5.72
N PRO A 51 -0.27 -14.90 -6.64
CA PRO A 51 0.99 -14.28 -7.07
C PRO A 51 0.81 -12.85 -7.62
N GLN A 52 -0.29 -12.61 -8.36
CA GLN A 52 -0.68 -11.31 -8.91
C GLN A 52 -0.84 -10.27 -7.79
N PHE A 53 -1.60 -10.64 -6.75
CA PHE A 53 -1.88 -9.75 -5.63
C PHE A 53 -0.61 -9.46 -4.82
N LYS A 54 0.20 -10.49 -4.55
CA LYS A 54 1.47 -10.35 -3.83
C LYS A 54 2.43 -9.39 -4.53
N LEU A 55 2.58 -9.49 -5.86
CA LEU A 55 3.37 -8.53 -6.62
C LEU A 55 2.79 -7.12 -6.52
N LEU A 56 1.47 -6.98 -6.66
CA LEU A 56 0.81 -5.68 -6.60
C LEU A 56 0.99 -4.97 -5.25
N VAL A 57 0.94 -5.68 -4.12
CA VAL A 57 1.22 -5.11 -2.79
C VAL A 57 2.62 -4.49 -2.74
N LYS A 58 3.63 -5.18 -3.29
CA LYS A 58 5.02 -4.68 -3.32
C LYS A 58 5.15 -3.43 -4.19
N LEU A 59 4.44 -3.37 -5.32
CA LEU A 59 4.45 -2.22 -6.23
C LEU A 59 3.75 -0.99 -5.62
N LEU A 60 2.62 -1.19 -4.94
CA LEU A 60 1.82 -0.11 -4.35
C LEU A 60 2.16 0.17 -2.87
N THR A 61 3.36 -0.23 -2.42
CA THR A 61 3.82 0.08 -1.07
C THR A 61 3.93 1.59 -0.85
N MET A 62 3.35 2.05 0.26
CA MET A 62 3.22 3.48 0.59
C MET A 62 4.58 4.12 0.89
N ASP A 63 5.40 3.46 1.72
CA ASP A 63 6.77 3.88 2.00
C ASP A 63 7.65 3.70 0.74
N PRO A 64 8.16 4.78 0.15
CA PRO A 64 8.96 4.69 -1.08
C PRO A 64 10.25 3.89 -0.89
N ASN A 65 10.82 3.86 0.33
CA ASN A 65 12.05 3.12 0.62
C ASN A 65 11.82 1.61 0.75
N LYS A 66 10.56 1.19 0.94
CA LYS A 66 10.16 -0.23 1.00
C LYS A 66 9.50 -0.71 -0.30
N ARG A 67 9.28 0.17 -1.27
CA ARG A 67 8.71 -0.18 -2.57
C ARG A 67 9.76 -0.92 -3.41
N ILE A 68 9.33 -2.02 -4.02
CA ILE A 68 10.17 -2.84 -4.90
C ILE A 68 10.69 -2.04 -6.10
N SER A 69 11.92 -2.31 -6.54
CA SER A 69 12.48 -1.74 -7.76
C SER A 69 11.92 -2.41 -9.02
N CYS A 70 12.09 -1.76 -10.19
CA CYS A 70 11.70 -2.36 -11.47
C CYS A 70 12.42 -3.69 -11.73
N LYS A 71 13.71 -3.80 -11.36
CA LYS A 71 14.50 -5.01 -11.55
C LYS A 71 13.91 -6.18 -10.75
N GLU A 72 13.68 -5.97 -9.46
CA GLU A 72 13.11 -6.99 -8.58
C GLU A 72 11.67 -7.36 -9.01
N ALA A 73 10.88 -6.39 -9.48
CA ALA A 73 9.53 -6.66 -9.99
C ALA A 73 9.54 -7.56 -11.23
N MET A 74 10.47 -7.33 -12.17
CA MET A 74 10.62 -8.17 -13.36
C MET A 74 11.12 -9.59 -13.03
N GLU A 75 11.82 -9.77 -11.93
CA GLU A 75 12.30 -11.07 -11.44
C GLU A 75 11.28 -11.82 -10.55
N ASP A 76 10.12 -11.21 -10.27
CA ASP A 76 9.12 -11.77 -9.35
C ASP A 76 8.57 -13.12 -9.85
N PRO A 77 8.33 -14.11 -8.96
CA PRO A 77 7.77 -15.40 -9.33
C PRO A 77 6.49 -15.33 -10.15
N TYR A 78 5.67 -14.29 -10.01
CA TYR A 78 4.47 -14.11 -10.80
C TYR A 78 4.72 -14.27 -12.31
N PHE A 79 5.84 -13.77 -12.83
CA PHE A 79 6.18 -13.85 -14.26
C PHE A 79 6.87 -15.17 -14.66
N LYS A 80 7.19 -16.04 -13.70
CA LYS A 80 7.89 -17.32 -13.91
C LYS A 80 6.95 -18.52 -13.95
N VAL A 81 5.67 -18.34 -13.60
CA VAL A 81 4.64 -19.40 -13.61
C VAL A 81 3.92 -19.44 -14.96
N ILE A 82 4.67 -19.42 -16.05
CA ILE A 82 4.15 -19.58 -17.43
C ILE A 82 4.42 -21.01 -17.89
#